data_AF-A0A387GS62-F1
#
_entry.id   AF-A0A387GS62-F1
#
_cell.length_a   1.000
_cell.length_b   1.000
_cell.length_c   1.000
_cell.angle_alpha   90.00
_cell.angle_beta   90.00
_cell.angle_gamma   90.00
#
_symmetry.space_group_name_H-M   'P 1'
#
loop_
_entity.id
_entity.type
_entity.pdbx_description
1 polymer ?
#
loop_
_entity_poly.entity_id
_entity_poly.type
_entity_poly.pdbx_seq_one_letter_code
_entity_poly.pdbx_strand_id
1 'polypeptide(L)'
;MRAQQITLAAIEQDLKAADLPPLGWYDVLLELARATDGRLRPYEIEERTLLAQHNLSRLLDRMEKAGFVHREVFSEDGRGRWVVITEAGSAMRNGIWTVYASALQRHLGDKLDDAQAGQLAELLAALSRKS
;
A
#
# COMPACT_ATOMS: atom_id res chain seq x y z
N MET A 1 -0.51 8.47 15.30
CA MET A 1 -1.15 9.66 15.93
C MET A 1 -2.68 9.56 15.82
N ARG A 2 -3.47 10.23 16.68
CA ARG A 2 -4.95 10.15 16.63
C ARG A 2 -5.53 10.58 15.27
N ALA A 3 -5.01 11.66 14.70
CA ALA A 3 -5.44 12.14 13.37
C ALA A 3 -5.27 11.06 12.29
N GLN A 4 -4.09 10.43 12.24
CA GLN A 4 -3.80 9.31 11.34
C GLN A 4 -4.80 8.16 11.50
N GLN A 5 -5.11 7.74 12.74
CA GLN A 5 -6.05 6.64 12.99
C GLN A 5 -7.46 6.96 12.49
N ILE A 6 -7.94 8.19 12.71
CA ILE A 6 -9.26 8.64 12.24
C ILE A 6 -9.30 8.66 10.71
N THR A 7 -8.29 9.24 10.07
CA THR A 7 -8.23 9.33 8.60
C THR A 7 -8.16 7.94 7.96
N LEU A 8 -7.30 7.05 8.47
CA LEU A 8 -7.20 5.67 7.96
C LEU A 8 -8.51 4.90 8.14
N ALA A 9 -9.18 5.04 9.29
CA ALA A 9 -10.46 4.37 9.51
C ALA A 9 -11.54 4.85 8.53
N ALA A 10 -11.57 6.15 8.22
CA ALA A 10 -12.51 6.70 7.23
C ALA A 10 -12.21 6.21 5.80
N ILE A 11 -10.93 6.15 5.42
CA ILE A 11 -10.51 5.59 4.13
C ILE A 11 -10.91 4.11 4.02
N GLU A 12 -10.66 3.30 5.05
CA GLU A 12 -11.06 1.89 5.08
C GLU A 12 -12.58 1.72 4.96
N GLN A 13 -13.37 2.63 5.54
CA GLN A 13 -14.82 2.65 5.34
C GLN A 13 -15.22 2.97 3.90
N ASP A 14 -14.59 3.96 3.27
CA ASP A 14 -14.86 4.34 1.88
C ASP A 14 -14.48 3.20 0.90
N LEU A 15 -13.34 2.53 1.12
CA LEU A 15 -12.93 1.36 0.34
C LEU A 15 -13.93 0.21 0.49
N LYS A 16 -14.35 -0.09 1.72
CA LYS A 16 -15.34 -1.13 1.98
C LYS A 16 -16.69 -0.81 1.32
N ALA A 17 -17.12 0.44 1.33
CA ALA A 17 -18.37 0.87 0.69
C ALA A 17 -18.33 0.71 -0.84
N ALA A 18 -17.13 0.78 -1.44
CA ALA A 18 -16.89 0.54 -2.86
C ALA A 18 -16.61 -0.93 -3.20
N ASP A 19 -16.78 -1.86 -2.25
CA ASP A 19 -16.45 -3.30 -2.39
C ASP A 19 -14.99 -3.56 -2.80
N LEU A 20 -14.07 -2.71 -2.30
CA LEU A 20 -12.65 -2.82 -2.57
C LEU A 20 -11.88 -3.50 -1.42
N PRO A 21 -10.72 -4.12 -1.72
CA PRO A 21 -9.85 -4.66 -0.70
C PRO A 21 -9.35 -3.59 0.30
N PRO A 22 -8.98 -4.00 1.53
CA PRO A 22 -8.42 -3.09 2.54
C PRO A 22 -7.16 -2.36 2.06
N LEU A 23 -6.87 -1.20 2.65
CA LEU A 23 -5.78 -0.32 2.20
C LEU A 23 -4.41 -1.01 2.19
N GLY A 24 -4.15 -1.96 3.08
CA GLY A 24 -2.89 -2.73 3.07
C GLY A 24 -2.63 -3.51 1.76
N TRP A 25 -3.66 -3.84 0.98
CA TRP A 25 -3.49 -4.43 -0.36
C TRP A 25 -2.91 -3.41 -1.34
N TYR A 26 -3.37 -2.16 -1.24
CA TYR A 26 -2.86 -1.06 -2.06
C TYR A 26 -1.37 -0.81 -1.81
N ASP A 27 -0.93 -0.79 -0.55
CA ASP A 27 0.48 -0.57 -0.21
C ASP A 27 1.40 -1.61 -0.86
N VAL A 28 1.02 -2.89 -0.80
CA VAL A 28 1.79 -3.98 -1.44
C VAL A 28 1.78 -3.84 -2.97
N LEU A 29 0.61 -3.62 -3.58
CA LEU A 29 0.49 -3.48 -5.04
C LEU A 29 1.23 -2.23 -5.56
N LEU A 30 1.23 -1.14 -4.79
CA LEU A 30 1.96 0.08 -5.13
C LEU A 30 3.46 -0.15 -5.15
N GLU A 31 4.01 -0.78 -4.11
CA GLU A 31 5.45 -1.03 -4.03
C GLU A 31 5.93 -2.04 -5.07
N LEU A 32 5.14 -3.09 -5.36
CA LEU A 32 5.43 -4.00 -6.47
C LEU A 32 5.39 -3.27 -7.81
N ALA A 33 4.38 -2.44 -8.06
CA ALA A 33 4.27 -1.70 -9.32
C ALA A 33 5.38 -0.64 -9.53
N ARG A 34 5.98 -0.14 -8.44
CA ARG A 34 7.13 0.77 -8.49
C ARG A 34 8.46 0.04 -8.65
N ALA A 35 8.51 -1.26 -8.33
CA ALA A 35 9.72 -2.04 -8.44
C ALA A 35 10.05 -2.34 -9.90
N THR A 36 11.34 -2.43 -10.20
CA THR A 36 11.82 -2.93 -11.49
C THR A 36 11.26 -4.34 -11.71
N ASP A 37 10.74 -4.59 -12.92
CA ASP A 37 10.08 -5.85 -13.31
C ASP A 37 8.81 -6.22 -12.51
N GLY A 38 8.24 -5.30 -11.72
CA GLY A 38 6.99 -5.57 -11.01
C GLY A 38 7.11 -6.59 -9.87
N ARG A 39 8.32 -6.80 -9.34
CA ARG A 39 8.60 -7.87 -8.37
C ARG A 39 9.48 -7.42 -7.22
N LEU A 40 9.22 -7.99 -6.03
CA LEU A 40 9.98 -7.76 -4.80
C LEU A 40 10.09 -9.04 -3.99
N ARG A 41 11.14 -9.15 -3.17
CA ARG A 41 11.22 -10.17 -2.12
C ARG A 41 10.32 -9.77 -0.96
N PRO A 42 9.75 -10.72 -0.21
CA PRO A 42 8.88 -10.42 0.93
C PRO A 42 9.49 -9.44 1.94
N TYR A 43 10.78 -9.55 2.26
CA TYR A 43 11.43 -8.60 3.18
C TYR A 43 11.55 -7.19 2.59
N GLU A 44 11.70 -7.04 1.26
CA GLU A 44 11.75 -5.73 0.62
C GLU A 44 10.36 -5.07 0.66
N ILE A 45 9.29 -5.85 0.54
CA ILE A 45 7.92 -5.35 0.71
C ILE A 45 7.71 -4.92 2.17
N GLU A 46 8.21 -5.69 3.13
CA GLU A 46 8.15 -5.32 4.55
C GLU A 46 8.90 -4.01 4.83
N GLU A 47 10.11 -3.83 4.29
CA GLU A 47 10.90 -2.61 4.49
C GLU A 47 10.29 -1.36 3.83
N ARG A 48 9.54 -1.54 2.74
CA ARG A 48 8.94 -0.45 1.97
C ARG A 48 7.51 -0.11 2.41
N THR A 49 6.87 -1.01 3.14
CA THR A 49 5.52 -0.81 3.67
C THR A 49 5.57 -0.60 5.19
N LEU A 50 4.49 -0.11 5.78
CA LEU A 50 4.36 -0.01 7.24
C LEU A 50 3.73 -1.28 7.84
N LEU A 51 3.78 -2.41 7.13
CA LEU A 51 3.14 -3.66 7.51
C LEU A 51 4.10 -4.53 8.35
N ALA A 52 3.61 -5.11 9.45
CA ALA A 52 4.39 -6.08 10.21
C ALA A 52 4.55 -7.42 9.47
N GLN A 53 5.71 -8.08 9.57
CA GLN A 53 6.03 -9.36 8.91
C GLN A 53 4.94 -10.42 8.96
N HIS A 54 4.40 -10.67 10.17
CA HIS A 54 3.40 -11.72 10.41
C HIS A 54 2.06 -11.44 9.72
N ASN A 55 1.79 -10.17 9.41
CA ASN A 55 0.62 -9.76 8.65
C ASN A 55 0.89 -9.81 7.15
N LEU A 56 2.13 -9.56 6.72
CA LEU A 56 2.51 -9.57 5.31
C LEU A 56 2.38 -10.97 4.69
N SER A 57 2.87 -12.03 5.35
CA SER A 57 2.77 -13.38 4.78
C SER A 57 1.33 -13.81 4.51
N ARG A 58 0.42 -13.61 5.48
CA ARG A 58 -1.02 -13.93 5.33
C ARG A 58 -1.71 -13.01 4.32
N LEU A 59 -1.28 -11.75 4.22
CA LEU A 59 -1.77 -10.83 3.21
C LEU A 59 -1.40 -11.33 1.81
N LEU A 60 -0.14 -11.68 1.59
CA LEU A 60 0.34 -12.21 0.32
C LEU A 60 -0.38 -13.51 -0.07
N ASP A 61 -0.66 -14.41 0.88
CA ASP A 61 -1.43 -15.62 0.58
C ASP A 61 -2.85 -15.30 0.07
N ARG A 62 -3.52 -14.31 0.67
CA ARG A 62 -4.85 -13.87 0.21
C ARG A 62 -4.79 -13.16 -1.14
N MET A 63 -3.76 -12.35 -1.38
CA MET A 63 -3.57 -11.65 -2.65
C MET A 63 -3.24 -12.63 -3.78
N GLU A 64 -2.46 -13.68 -3.50
CA GLU A 64 -2.16 -14.77 -4.44
C GLU A 64 -3.43 -15.55 -4.76
N LYS A 65 -4.23 -15.90 -3.74
CA LYS A 65 -5.54 -16.53 -3.93
C LYS A 65 -6.52 -15.67 -4.74
N ALA A 66 -6.45 -14.35 -4.58
CA ALA A 66 -7.25 -13.40 -5.36
C ALA A 66 -6.70 -13.14 -6.78
N GLY A 67 -5.53 -13.69 -7.13
CA GLY A 67 -4.91 -13.55 -8.44
C GLY A 67 -4.23 -12.19 -8.69
N PHE A 68 -3.99 -11.38 -7.65
CA PHE A 68 -3.37 -10.06 -7.80
C PHE A 68 -1.84 -10.11 -7.76
N VAL A 69 -1.29 -11.18 -7.20
CA VAL A 69 0.14 -11.47 -7.21
C VAL A 69 0.34 -12.96 -7.44
N HIS A 70 1.56 -13.36 -7.82
CA HIS A 70 1.99 -14.75 -7.79
C HIS A 70 3.41 -14.85 -7.24
N ARG A 71 3.80 -16.04 -6.78
CA ARG A 71 5.15 -16.29 -6.26
C ARG A 71 6.00 -17.11 -7.21
N GLU A 72 7.15 -16.58 -7.59
CA GLU A 72 8.13 -17.26 -8.44
C GLU A 72 9.38 -17.63 -7.64
N VAL A 73 9.98 -18.79 -7.93
CA VAL A 73 11.25 -19.17 -7.32
C VAL A 73 12.38 -18.35 -7.95
N PHE A 74 13.24 -17.75 -7.13
CA PHE A 74 14.38 -16.96 -7.63
C PHE A 74 15.74 -17.61 -7.46
N SER A 75 15.82 -18.69 -6.66
CA SER A 75 17.05 -19.44 -6.42
C SER A 75 16.86 -20.90 -6.78
N GLU A 76 17.86 -21.51 -7.41
CA GLU A 76 17.83 -22.94 -7.76
C GLU A 76 17.69 -23.86 -6.54
N ASP A 77 18.04 -23.37 -5.35
CA ASP A 77 17.88 -24.09 -4.07
C ASP A 77 16.49 -23.94 -3.43
N GLY A 78 15.55 -23.21 -4.07
CA GLY A 78 14.16 -23.07 -3.64
C GLY A 78 13.93 -22.21 -2.39
N ARG A 79 14.98 -21.64 -1.79
CA ARG A 79 14.88 -20.86 -0.54
C ARG A 79 14.37 -19.43 -0.76
N GLY A 80 14.38 -18.95 -1.99
CA GLY A 80 13.98 -17.61 -2.36
C GLY A 80 12.72 -17.56 -3.22
N ARG A 81 11.74 -16.72 -2.86
CA ARG A 81 10.56 -16.44 -3.69
C ARG A 81 10.41 -14.95 -3.98
N TRP A 82 10.27 -14.60 -5.26
CA TRP A 82 9.74 -13.31 -5.68
C TRP A 82 8.24 -13.28 -5.40
N VAL A 83 7.73 -12.12 -5.05
CA VAL A 83 6.32 -11.77 -5.21
C VAL A 83 6.25 -10.89 -6.44
N VAL A 84 5.40 -11.26 -7.39
CA VAL A 84 5.26 -10.55 -8.67
C VAL A 84 3.83 -10.05 -8.81
N ILE A 85 3.65 -8.79 -9.21
CA ILE A 85 2.32 -8.24 -9.48
C ILE A 85 1.77 -8.78 -10.80
N THR A 86 0.48 -9.12 -10.82
CA THR A 86 -0.21 -9.52 -12.05
C THR A 86 -0.86 -8.31 -12.74
N GLU A 87 -1.36 -8.50 -13.96
CA GLU A 87 -2.20 -7.49 -14.62
C GLU A 87 -3.46 -7.18 -13.80
N ALA A 88 -4.10 -8.21 -13.23
CA ALA A 88 -5.25 -8.05 -12.35
C ALA A 88 -4.88 -7.27 -11.08
N GLY A 89 -3.69 -7.49 -10.51
CA GLY A 89 -3.17 -6.71 -9.39
C GLY A 89 -2.95 -5.24 -9.76
N SER A 90 -2.41 -4.98 -10.95
CA SER A 90 -2.22 -3.62 -11.44
C SER A 90 -3.54 -2.89 -11.67
N ALA A 91 -4.55 -3.58 -12.24
CA ALA A 91 -5.89 -3.05 -12.40
C ALA A 91 -6.56 -2.78 -11.04
N MET A 92 -6.44 -3.73 -10.09
CA MET A 92 -6.96 -3.56 -8.74
C MET A 92 -6.33 -2.37 -8.02
N ARG A 93 -5.00 -2.19 -8.14
CA ARG A 93 -4.30 -1.00 -7.58
C ARG A 93 -4.91 0.30 -8.10
N ASN A 94 -5.17 0.38 -9.40
CA ASN A 94 -5.78 1.57 -10.02
C ASN A 94 -7.21 1.80 -9.51
N GLY A 95 -8.01 0.74 -9.39
CA GLY A 95 -9.36 0.83 -8.82
C GLY A 95 -9.35 1.32 -7.36
N ILE A 96 -8.43 0.80 -6.54
CA ILE A 96 -8.24 1.27 -5.16
C ILE A 96 -7.79 2.73 -5.14
N TRP A 97 -6.85 3.14 -5.99
CA TRP A 97 -6.38 4.53 -6.06
C TRP A 97 -7.49 5.53 -6.33
N THR A 98 -8.42 5.22 -7.23
CA THR A 98 -9.54 6.13 -7.56
C THR A 98 -10.37 6.48 -6.32
N VAL A 99 -10.66 5.49 -5.46
CA VAL A 99 -11.43 5.71 -4.23
C VAL A 99 -10.54 6.33 -3.14
N TYR A 100 -9.31 5.81 -2.98
CA TYR A 100 -8.37 6.28 -1.97
C TYR A 100 -8.00 7.75 -2.16
N ALA A 101 -7.70 8.21 -3.38
CA ALA A 101 -7.37 9.60 -3.65
C ALA A 101 -8.53 10.56 -3.29
N SER A 102 -9.77 10.17 -3.63
CA SER A 102 -10.95 10.95 -3.27
C SER A 102 -11.18 10.98 -1.75
N ALA A 103 -11.00 9.84 -1.07
CA ALA A 103 -11.11 9.75 0.38
C ALA A 103 -10.03 10.59 1.08
N LEU A 104 -8.79 10.57 0.59
CA LEU A 104 -7.69 11.37 1.12
C LEU A 104 -7.97 12.87 0.99
N GLN A 105 -8.44 13.30 -0.18
CA GLN A 105 -8.84 14.70 -0.38
C GLN A 105 -9.94 15.10 0.61
N ARG A 106 -11.01 14.31 0.74
CA ARG A 106 -12.14 14.61 1.62
C ARG A 106 -11.78 14.64 3.11
N HIS A 107 -11.00 13.65 3.56
CA HIS A 107 -10.76 13.43 4.99
C HIS A 107 -9.53 14.15 5.53
N LEU A 108 -8.64 14.61 4.65
CA LEU A 108 -7.41 15.34 4.99
C LEU A 108 -7.26 16.65 4.20
N GLY A 109 -7.30 16.60 2.87
CA GLY A 109 -7.03 17.74 1.99
C GLY A 109 -7.99 18.92 2.22
N ASP A 110 -9.30 18.68 2.14
CA ASP A 110 -10.36 19.69 2.28
C ASP A 110 -10.43 20.33 3.68
N LYS A 111 -9.66 19.82 4.65
CA LYS A 111 -9.58 20.35 6.02
C LYS A 111 -8.41 21.31 6.23
N LEU A 112 -7.55 21.48 5.22
CA LEU A 112 -6.36 22.29 5.28
C LEU A 112 -6.41 23.33 4.16
N ASP A 113 -6.05 24.57 4.47
CA ASP A 113 -5.70 25.54 3.43
C ASP A 113 -4.29 25.25 2.88
N ASP A 114 -3.92 25.91 1.78
CA ASP A 114 -2.64 25.69 1.10
C ASP A 114 -1.43 25.96 2.02
N ALA A 115 -1.53 26.94 2.91
CA ALA A 115 -0.45 27.28 3.84
C ALA A 115 -0.28 26.20 4.91
N GLN A 116 -1.39 25.71 5.48
CA GLN A 116 -1.41 24.60 6.43
C GLN A 116 -0.92 23.30 5.79
N ALA A 117 -1.33 23.02 4.56
CA ALA A 117 -0.88 21.85 3.81
C ALA A 117 0.63 21.90 3.55
N GLY A 118 1.16 23.06 3.16
CA GLY A 118 2.60 23.29 2.99
C GLY A 118 3.37 23.07 4.30
N GLN A 119 2.92 23.68 5.40
CA GLN A 119 3.55 23.50 6.71
C GLN A 119 3.52 22.04 7.17
N LEU A 120 2.39 21.34 6.99
CA LEU A 120 2.27 19.93 7.35
C LEU A 120 3.25 19.07 6.53
N ALA A 121 3.38 19.32 5.22
CA ALA A 121 4.30 18.61 4.34
C ALA A 121 5.76 18.78 4.79
N GLU A 122 6.18 19.99 5.16
CA GLU A 122 7.52 20.27 5.68
C GLU A 122 7.81 19.51 6.99
N LEU A 123 6.85 19.53 7.92
CA LEU A 123 6.98 18.84 9.20
C LEU A 123 7.07 17.32 9.03
N LEU A 124 6.22 16.74 8.18
CA LEU A 124 6.25 15.31 7.87
C LEU A 124 7.56 14.91 7.18
N ALA A 125 8.03 15.70 6.20
CA ALA A 125 9.31 15.48 5.54
C ALA A 125 10.48 15.53 6.53
N ALA A 126 10.42 16.41 7.53
CA ALA A 126 11.43 16.48 8.57
C ALA A 126 11.49 15.23 9.44
N LEU A 127 10.33 14.63 9.75
CA LEU A 127 10.20 13.41 10.54
C LEU A 127 10.54 12.13 9.76
N SER A 128 10.37 12.12 8.43
CA SER A 128 10.60 10.94 7.60
C SER A 128 12.04 10.76 7.13
N ARG A 129 12.95 11.71 7.42
CA ARG A 129 14.38 11.56 7.10
C ARG A 129 14.95 10.40 7.94
N LYS A 130 15.45 9.35 7.26
CA LYS A 130 16.25 8.32 7.93
C LYS A 130 17.48 9.00 8.55
N SER A 131 17.69 8.78 9.86
CA SER A 131 18.93 9.20 10.53
C SER A 131 20.12 8.39 10.04
#